data_AF-A0A9E3MEY3-F1
#
_entry.id   AF-A0A9E3MEY3-F1
#
_cell.length_a   1.000
_cell.length_b   1.000
_cell.length_c   1.000
_cell.angle_alpha   90.00
_cell.angle_beta   90.00
_cell.angle_gamma   90.00
#
_symmetry.space_group_name_H-M   'P 1'
#
loop_
_entity.id
_entity.type
_entity.pdbx_description
1 polymer ?
#
loop_
_entity_poly.entity_id
_entity_poly.type
_entity_poly.pdbx_seq_one_letter_code
_entity_poly.pdbx_strand_id
1 'polypeptide(L)'
;VDNWLRHVQDVRNAHLELLQQVPEAQRVDALVELNVLEQARNVCLSTVVEDAWVRGQQVIVHGWVYGLHNGLLKDLSFTVSSVDDVATEYQRAVFALRLRYIPVA
;
A
#
# COMPACT_ATOMS: atom_id res chain seq x y z
N VAL A 1 -13.31 -0.81 18.99
CA VAL A 1 -13.05 -0.42 17.57
C VAL A 1 -11.79 0.45 17.48
N ASP A 2 -11.61 1.38 18.41
CA ASP A 2 -10.48 2.33 18.45
C ASP A 2 -9.09 1.70 18.37
N ASN A 3 -8.86 0.57 19.05
CA ASN A 3 -7.57 -0.14 18.99
C ASN A 3 -7.21 -0.66 17.59
N TRP A 4 -8.21 -1.01 16.76
CA TRP A 4 -8.00 -1.45 15.39
C TRP A 4 -7.79 -0.26 14.44
N LEU A 5 -8.49 0.84 14.68
CA LEU A 5 -8.31 2.09 13.92
C LEU A 5 -6.94 2.73 14.15
N ARG A 6 -6.30 2.46 15.29
CA ARG A 6 -4.93 2.91 15.58
C ARG A 6 -3.94 2.49 14.49
N HIS A 7 -4.06 1.29 13.93
CA HIS A 7 -3.17 0.85 12.85
C HIS A 7 -3.31 1.71 11.58
N VAL A 8 -4.53 2.15 11.25
CA VAL A 8 -4.76 3.08 10.13
C VAL A 8 -4.22 4.47 10.46
N GLN A 9 -4.31 4.90 11.72
CA GLN A 9 -3.71 6.17 12.18
C GLN A 9 -2.19 6.12 12.11
N ASP A 10 -1.58 4.98 12.42
CA ASP A 10 -0.13 4.79 12.31
C ASP A 10 0.33 4.92 10.86
N VAL A 11 -0.39 4.32 9.90
CA VAL A 11 -0.15 4.51 8.46
C VAL A 11 -0.27 5.98 8.07
N ARG A 12 -1.35 6.66 8.49
CA ARG A 12 -1.52 8.10 8.22
C ARG A 12 -0.35 8.92 8.74
N ASN A 13 0.10 8.64 9.96
CA ASN A 13 1.18 9.39 10.60
C ASN A 13 2.52 9.14 9.89
N ALA A 14 2.80 7.90 9.46
CA ALA A 14 4.00 7.56 8.69
C ALA A 14 4.07 8.26 7.34
N HIS A 15 2.91 8.57 6.73
CA HIS A 15 2.81 9.21 5.41
C HIS A 15 2.27 10.65 5.48
N LEU A 16 2.38 11.31 6.64
CA LEU A 16 1.73 12.60 6.87
C LEU A 16 2.22 13.69 5.90
N GLU A 17 3.52 13.74 5.62
CA GLU A 17 4.12 14.72 4.69
C GLU A 17 3.58 14.58 3.26
N LEU A 18 3.37 13.34 2.80
CA LEU A 18 2.77 13.06 1.50
C LEU A 18 1.29 13.49 1.51
N LEU A 19 0.54 13.06 2.52
CA LEU A 19 -0.90 13.35 2.63
C LEU A 19 -1.19 14.85 2.74
N GLN A 20 -0.32 15.64 3.37
CA GLN A 20 -0.47 17.09 3.46
C GLN A 20 -0.41 17.77 2.09
N GLN A 21 0.35 17.21 1.13
CA GLN A 21 0.45 17.71 -0.24
C GLN A 21 -0.74 17.29 -1.13
N VAL A 22 -1.53 16.30 -0.72
CA VAL A 22 -2.73 15.85 -1.44
C VAL A 22 -3.90 16.81 -1.18
N PRO A 23 -4.68 17.20 -2.20
CA PRO A 23 -5.90 17.99 -2.03
C PRO A 23 -6.85 17.36 -1.00
N GLU A 24 -7.43 18.16 -0.11
CA GLU A 24 -8.20 17.68 1.04
C GLU A 24 -9.29 16.66 0.65
N ALA A 25 -10.03 16.93 -0.43
CA ALA A 25 -11.08 16.07 -0.95
C ALA A 25 -10.60 14.66 -1.38
N GLN A 26 -9.31 14.47 -1.61
CA GLN A 26 -8.72 13.21 -2.09
C GLN A 26 -7.87 12.50 -1.02
N ARG A 27 -7.66 13.11 0.15
CA ARG A 27 -6.79 12.55 1.20
C ARG A 27 -7.28 11.22 1.75
N VAL A 28 -8.60 11.03 1.83
CA VAL A 28 -9.19 9.76 2.29
C VAL A 28 -8.88 8.65 1.30
N ASP A 29 -9.06 8.89 0.00
CA ASP A 29 -8.75 7.92 -1.05
C ASP A 29 -7.26 7.57 -1.07
N ALA A 30 -6.38 8.58 -0.95
CA ALA A 30 -4.95 8.37 -0.83
C ALA A 30 -4.56 7.54 0.41
N LEU A 31 -5.20 7.80 1.56
CA LEU A 31 -4.95 7.03 2.79
C LEU A 31 -5.43 5.58 2.67
N VAL A 32 -6.54 5.32 1.97
CA VAL A 32 -7.01 3.95 1.69
C VAL A 32 -5.99 3.20 0.85
N GLU A 33 -5.47 3.83 -0.21
CA GLU A 33 -4.43 3.22 -1.05
C GLU A 33 -3.12 2.98 -0.26
N LEU A 34 -2.66 3.95 0.54
CA LEU A 34 -1.49 3.78 1.43
C LEU A 34 -1.68 2.66 2.45
N ASN A 35 -2.88 2.53 3.01
CA ASN A 35 -3.18 1.44 3.94
C ASN A 35 -3.09 0.08 3.25
N VAL A 36 -3.58 -0.06 2.01
CA VAL A 36 -3.40 -1.31 1.24
C VAL A 36 -1.93 -1.61 1.01
N LEU A 37 -1.13 -0.62 0.62
CA LEU A 37 0.30 -0.81 0.40
C LEU A 37 1.03 -1.26 1.69
N GLU A 38 0.74 -0.62 2.83
CA GLU A 38 1.35 -1.00 4.11
C GLU A 38 0.92 -2.40 4.56
N GLN A 39 -0.36 -2.77 4.40
CA GLN A 39 -0.78 -4.13 4.77
C GLN A 39 -0.21 -5.19 3.81
N ALA A 40 -0.13 -4.90 2.52
CA ALA A 40 0.52 -5.81 1.56
C ALA A 40 2.01 -6.00 1.90
N ARG A 41 2.71 -4.91 2.28
CA ARG A 41 4.09 -4.98 2.79
C ARG A 41 4.17 -5.81 4.08
N ASN A 42 3.28 -5.61 5.04
CA ASN A 42 3.25 -6.39 6.28
C ASN A 42 2.99 -7.88 6.03
N VAL A 43 2.15 -8.22 5.05
CA VAL A 43 1.93 -9.61 4.62
C VAL A 43 3.22 -10.22 4.07
N CYS A 44 3.95 -9.47 3.22
CA CYS A 44 5.24 -9.91 2.69
C CYS A 44 6.27 -10.19 3.79
N LEU A 45 6.27 -9.39 4.85
CA LEU A 45 7.19 -9.49 6.01
C LEU A 45 6.67 -10.43 7.11
N SER A 46 5.58 -11.14 6.87
CA SER A 46 5.10 -12.15 7.81
C SER A 46 5.93 -13.43 7.65
N THR A 47 6.20 -14.10 8.77
CA THR A 47 6.96 -15.36 8.78
C THR A 47 6.34 -16.41 7.85
N VAL A 48 5.02 -16.43 7.70
CA VAL A 48 4.31 -17.37 6.82
C VAL A 48 4.70 -17.17 5.35
N VAL A 49 4.78 -15.93 4.89
CA VAL A 49 5.11 -15.60 3.49
C VAL A 49 6.62 -15.72 3.26
N GLU A 50 7.44 -15.24 4.20
CA GLU A 50 8.89 -15.40 4.13
C GLU A 50 9.29 -16.89 4.08
N ASP A 51 8.74 -17.73 4.97
CA ASP A 51 8.97 -19.18 4.97
C ASP A 51 8.49 -19.83 3.66
N ALA A 52 7.46 -19.28 3.01
CA ALA A 52 6.97 -19.77 1.72
C ALA A 52 7.98 -19.51 0.61
N TRP A 53 8.55 -18.31 0.55
CA TRP A 53 9.60 -17.98 -0.40
C TRP A 53 10.89 -18.75 -0.12
N VAL A 54 11.31 -18.87 1.14
CA VAL A 54 12.52 -19.62 1.52
C VAL A 54 12.43 -21.10 1.14
N ARG A 55 11.26 -21.73 1.26
CA ARG A 55 11.05 -23.13 0.83
C ARG A 55 10.80 -23.29 -0.69
N GLY A 56 10.89 -22.21 -1.47
CA GLY A 56 10.71 -22.22 -2.92
C GLY A 56 9.25 -22.29 -3.39
N GLN A 57 8.27 -22.07 -2.51
CA GLN A 57 6.86 -22.03 -2.90
C GLN A 57 6.59 -20.75 -3.71
N GLN A 58 5.90 -20.90 -4.84
CA GLN A 58 5.49 -19.78 -5.69
C GLN A 58 4.30 -19.05 -5.04
N VAL A 59 4.56 -17.91 -4.41
CA VAL A 59 3.54 -17.02 -3.80
C VAL A 59 3.79 -15.60 -4.29
N ILE A 60 2.73 -14.91 -4.70
CA ILE A 60 2.78 -13.52 -5.14
C ILE A 60 1.77 -12.70 -4.33
N VAL A 61 2.21 -11.56 -3.80
CA VAL A 61 1.38 -10.62 -3.05
C VAL A 61 1.07 -9.41 -3.94
N HIS A 62 -0.21 -9.06 -4.07
CA HIS A 62 -0.68 -7.92 -4.85
C HIS A 62 -1.39 -6.89 -3.95
N GLY A 63 -1.25 -5.60 -4.27
CA GLY A 63 -1.97 -4.50 -3.62
C GLY A 63 -3.03 -3.90 -4.54
N TRP A 64 -4.31 -4.18 -4.29
CA TRP A 64 -5.44 -3.67 -5.09
C TRP A 64 -6.45 -2.91 -4.23
N VAL A 65 -7.10 -1.91 -4.84
CA VAL A 65 -8.29 -1.24 -4.29
C VAL A 65 -9.42 -1.29 -5.31
N TYR A 66 -10.65 -1.10 -4.88
CA TYR A 66 -11.78 -0.95 -5.80
C TYR A 66 -12.70 0.18 -5.33
N GLY A 67 -13.28 0.91 -6.29
CA GLY A 67 -14.22 1.97 -6.00
C GLY A 67 -15.63 1.42 -5.80
N LEU A 68 -16.27 1.71 -4.66
CA LEU A 68 -17.68 1.33 -4.46
C LEU A 68 -18.63 2.08 -5.40
N HIS A 69 -18.24 3.29 -5.83
CA HIS A 69 -19.04 4.14 -6.70
C HIS A 69 -19.07 3.68 -8.17
N ASN A 70 -18.08 2.89 -8.61
CA ASN A 70 -17.93 2.48 -10.01
C ASN A 70 -17.63 0.98 -10.19
N GLY A 71 -17.35 0.23 -9.13
CA GLY A 71 -16.99 -1.18 -9.16
C GLY A 71 -15.64 -1.48 -9.81
N LEU A 72 -14.84 -0.46 -10.14
CA LEU A 72 -13.58 -0.65 -10.86
C LEU A 72 -12.45 -1.00 -9.91
N LEU A 73 -11.77 -2.11 -10.21
CA LEU A 73 -10.54 -2.51 -9.56
C LEU A 73 -9.38 -1.64 -10.07
N LYS A 74 -8.54 -1.20 -9.15
CA LYS A 74 -7.34 -0.43 -9.43
C LYS A 74 -6.14 -1.16 -8.85
N ASP A 75 -5.19 -1.48 -9.73
CA ASP A 75 -3.88 -1.97 -9.34
C ASP A 75 -3.02 -0.83 -8.79
N LEU A 76 -2.45 -1.00 -7.59
CA LEU A 76 -1.57 -0.03 -6.97
C LEU A 76 -0.10 -0.20 -7.37
N SER A 77 0.18 -1.03 -8.38
CA SER A 77 1.54 -1.30 -8.86
C SER A 77 2.44 -1.89 -7.76
N PHE A 78 1.85 -2.66 -6.86
CA PHE A 78 2.56 -3.42 -5.84
C PHE A 78 2.34 -4.90 -6.13
N THR A 79 3.38 -5.56 -6.65
CA THR A 79 3.39 -7.00 -6.96
C THR A 79 4.73 -7.56 -6.55
N VAL A 80 4.73 -8.46 -5.56
CA VAL A 80 5.96 -8.99 -4.95
C VAL A 80 5.95 -10.51 -4.91
N SER A 81 7.03 -11.14 -5.37
CA SER A 81 7.21 -12.59 -5.41
C SER A 81 8.43 -13.09 -4.62
N SER A 82 9.17 -12.19 -3.98
CA SER A 82 10.35 -12.52 -3.17
C SER A 82 10.57 -11.48 -2.07
N VAL A 83 11.30 -11.86 -1.01
CA VAL A 83 11.63 -10.95 0.09
C VAL A 83 12.53 -9.79 -0.36
N ASP A 84 13.40 -10.02 -1.33
CA ASP A 84 14.38 -9.05 -1.83
C ASP A 84 13.71 -7.89 -2.58
N ASP A 85 12.55 -8.13 -3.17
CA ASP A 85 11.82 -7.15 -3.96
C ASP A 85 10.89 -6.26 -3.11
N VAL A 86 10.55 -6.65 -1.88
CA VAL A 86 9.52 -6.00 -1.04
C VAL A 86 9.75 -4.50 -0.91
N ALA A 87 10.96 -4.10 -0.54
CA ALA A 87 11.28 -2.69 -0.31
C ALA A 87 11.23 -1.88 -1.61
N THR A 88 11.77 -2.44 -2.70
CA THR A 88 11.83 -1.78 -4.01
C THR A 88 10.43 -1.55 -4.57
N GLU A 89 9.59 -2.58 -4.56
CA GLU A 89 8.21 -2.51 -5.08
C GLU A 89 7.32 -1.64 -4.20
N TYR A 90 7.52 -1.65 -2.87
CA TYR A 90 6.84 -0.73 -1.98
C TYR A 90 7.14 0.74 -2.30
N GLN A 91 8.42 1.08 -2.46
CA GLN A 91 8.83 2.45 -2.80
C GLN A 91 8.31 2.88 -4.18
N ARG A 92 8.33 1.97 -5.17
CA ARG A 92 7.75 2.22 -6.50
C ARG A 92 6.26 2.50 -6.43
N ALA A 93 5.50 1.70 -5.67
CA ALA A 93 4.06 1.88 -5.50
C ALA A 93 3.72 3.20 -4.78
N VAL A 94 4.44 3.56 -3.71
CA VAL A 94 4.26 4.85 -3.02
C VAL A 94 4.61 6.02 -3.94
N PHE A 95 5.65 5.90 -4.75
CA PHE A 95 6.00 6.92 -5.74
C PHE A 95 4.90 7.08 -6.81
N ALA A 96 4.35 5.99 -7.32
CA ALA A 96 3.24 6.02 -8.27
C ALA A 96 1.97 6.66 -7.67
N LEU A 97 1.68 6.37 -6.40
CA LEU A 97 0.59 7.01 -5.65
C LEU A 97 0.85 8.52 -5.52
N ARG A 98 2.08 8.93 -5.20
CA ARG A 98 2.46 10.34 -5.11
C ARG A 98 2.17 11.09 -6.41
N LEU A 99 2.58 10.54 -7.55
CA LEU A 99 2.35 11.14 -8.87
C LEU A 99 0.86 11.23 -9.25
N ARG A 100 0.02 10.38 -8.67
CA ARG A 100 -1.42 10.35 -8.92
C ARG A 100 -2.17 11.48 -8.21
N TYR A 101 -1.77 11.79 -6.97
CA TYR A 101 -2.53 12.69 -6.09
C TYR A 101 -1.90 14.07 -5.92
N ILE A 102 -0.60 14.21 -6.19
CA ILE A 102 0.11 15.49 -6.08
C ILE A 102 0.24 16.08 -7.49
N PRO A 103 -0.37 17.24 -7.77
CA PRO A 103 -0.23 17.91 -9.05
C PRO A 103 1.24 18.18 -9.36
N VAL A 104 1.69 17.80 -10.55
CA VAL A 104 2.97 18.30 -11.07
C VAL A 104 2.75 19.77 -11.42
N ALA A 105 3.54 20.65 -10.82
CA ALA A 105 3.53 22.09 -11.09
C ALA A 105 3.97 22.40 -12.53
#